data_AF-A0A1Z1MGL9-F1
#
_entry.id   AF-A0A1Z1MGL9-F1
#
_cell.length_a   1.000
_cell.length_b   1.000
_cell.length_c   1.000
_cell.angle_alpha   90.00
_cell.angle_beta   90.00
_cell.angle_gamma   90.00
#
_symmetry.space_group_name_H-M   'P 1'
#
loop_
_entity.id
_entity.type
_entity.pdbx_description
1 polymer ?
#
loop_
_entity_poly.entity_id
_entity_poly.type
_entity_poly.pdbx_seq_one_letter_code
_entity_poly.pdbx_strand_id
1 'polypeptide(L)'
;MIKINTKTVFWKLLKSLANLKLALLILFTISCFCIIGSVIEQDQNKIYYITNYGLYGYIIIFCGLDHLFKNWWFIAILSILVANLTSCSLVTQLPSLKNARRWKFIHSGKNSNRISFKSRSSCNSNYISTNIVYSLLRLNFLVFRRGSSIYSYKGLYGRIAPIFVHVSIILILFGSVYGLLFSFVLQEMVPVGEMFHFKNIVYSGYYSNVNTELYAHLDNFYIDYSDKNLINQFFSNLSVYLRNKRLISYSWLSVNHPLCIKKITFYQTDWEMTGLRIKLGDQYFLQKKLAKQIKNNNLAWATDFYIASHKKVLILSTKLNNKVLILNPDASILQEVSLGQRFYLNSVPISIEKVIPSTGLQVKFDPGVPLVYLGFFSMIVSTFVSYLSYSQVWIYIAVDSLEFAGSTNRSVLFFEQDVVFIDKLYVYYLYYLPSHICLLDKTLR
;
A
#
# COMPACT_ATOMS: atom_id res chain seq x y z
N MET A 1 9.05 -8.63 -50.04
CA MET A 1 9.14 -8.43 -48.57
C MET A 1 8.42 -7.15 -48.19
N ILE A 2 7.19 -7.26 -47.65
CA ILE A 2 6.45 -6.10 -47.13
C ILE A 2 7.19 -5.64 -45.88
N LYS A 3 7.86 -4.48 -45.93
CA LYS A 3 8.42 -3.82 -44.73
C LYS A 3 7.24 -3.39 -43.86
N ILE A 4 6.80 -4.28 -42.98
CA ILE A 4 5.83 -3.97 -41.93
C ILE A 4 6.47 -2.85 -41.09
N ASN A 5 5.90 -1.65 -41.18
CA ASN A 5 6.36 -0.52 -40.40
C ASN A 5 6.00 -0.79 -38.93
N THR A 6 6.96 -1.28 -38.14
CA THR A 6 6.76 -1.71 -36.75
C THR A 6 6.10 -0.64 -35.89
N LYS A 7 6.35 0.64 -36.20
CA LYS A 7 5.70 1.79 -35.55
C LYS A 7 4.18 1.79 -35.78
N THR A 8 3.69 1.52 -36.99
CA THR A 8 2.24 1.57 -37.27
C THR A 8 1.50 0.39 -36.66
N VAL A 9 2.13 -0.78 -36.59
CA VAL A 9 1.57 -1.97 -35.92
C VAL A 9 1.49 -1.76 -34.41
N PHE A 10 2.56 -1.28 -33.78
CA PHE A 10 2.58 -0.98 -32.35
C PHE A 10 1.50 0.04 -31.95
N TRP A 11 1.34 1.12 -32.72
CA TRP A 11 0.28 2.11 -32.47
C TRP A 11 -1.14 1.54 -32.66
N LYS A 12 -1.35 0.63 -33.63
CA LYS A 12 -2.63 -0.06 -33.78
C LYS A 12 -2.92 -0.98 -32.60
N LEU A 13 -1.92 -1.72 -32.12
CA LEU A 13 -2.04 -2.58 -30.92
C LEU A 13 -2.38 -1.77 -29.67
N LEU A 14 -1.65 -0.67 -29.43
CA LEU A 14 -1.97 0.25 -28.33
C LEU A 14 -3.41 0.74 -28.43
N LYS A 15 -3.84 1.21 -29.60
CA LYS A 15 -5.20 1.71 -29.79
C LYS A 15 -6.27 0.64 -29.57
N SER A 16 -6.00 -0.61 -29.92
CA SER A 16 -6.87 -1.76 -29.63
C SER A 16 -6.98 -2.02 -28.12
N LEU A 17 -5.84 -1.99 -27.41
CA LEU A 17 -5.79 -2.15 -25.96
C LEU A 17 -6.41 -0.98 -25.20
N ALA A 18 -6.46 0.22 -25.77
CA ALA A 18 -7.03 1.43 -25.16
C ALA A 18 -8.57 1.45 -25.21
N ASN A 19 -9.21 0.39 -24.70
CA ASN A 19 -10.66 0.23 -24.68
C ASN A 19 -11.21 0.22 -23.25
N LEU A 20 -12.12 1.14 -22.95
CA LEU A 20 -12.77 1.27 -21.64
C LEU A 20 -13.62 0.05 -21.28
N LYS A 21 -14.34 -0.54 -22.25
CA LYS A 21 -15.17 -1.73 -21.99
C LYS A 21 -14.33 -2.93 -21.57
N LEU A 22 -13.17 -3.10 -22.22
CA LEU A 22 -12.19 -4.12 -21.87
C LEU A 22 -11.64 -3.89 -20.45
N ALA A 23 -11.30 -2.64 -20.11
CA ALA A 23 -10.81 -2.29 -18.79
C ALA A 23 -11.81 -2.64 -17.67
N LEU A 24 -13.09 -2.29 -17.88
CA LEU A 24 -14.16 -2.58 -16.93
C LEU A 24 -14.40 -4.09 -16.79
N LEU A 25 -14.35 -4.84 -17.90
CA LEU A 25 -14.46 -6.29 -17.87
C LEU A 25 -13.32 -6.93 -17.07
N ILE A 26 -12.08 -6.52 -17.30
CA ILE A 26 -10.91 -7.04 -16.58
C ILE A 26 -10.97 -6.68 -15.09
N LEU A 27 -11.39 -5.46 -14.76
CA LEU A 27 -11.53 -5.03 -13.37
C LEU A 27 -12.62 -5.85 -12.65
N PHE A 28 -13.73 -6.13 -13.34
CA PHE A 28 -14.78 -7.00 -12.80
C PHE A 28 -14.29 -8.44 -12.58
N THR A 29 -13.56 -9.02 -13.53
CA THR A 29 -13.02 -10.38 -13.36
C THR A 29 -12.02 -10.45 -12.20
N ILE A 30 -11.13 -9.48 -12.07
CA ILE A 30 -10.22 -9.38 -10.91
C ILE A 30 -11.02 -9.30 -9.60
N SER A 31 -12.05 -8.46 -9.55
CA SER A 31 -12.89 -8.31 -8.36
C SER A 31 -13.54 -9.64 -7.95
N CYS A 32 -14.08 -10.42 -8.90
CA CYS A 32 -14.66 -11.72 -8.62
C CYS A 32 -13.63 -12.69 -8.04
N PHE A 33 -12.43 -12.74 -8.61
CA PHE A 33 -11.35 -13.59 -8.10
C PHE A 33 -10.84 -13.16 -6.72
N CYS A 34 -10.74 -11.85 -6.45
CA CYS A 34 -10.38 -11.35 -5.13
C CYS A 34 -11.40 -11.76 -4.06
N ILE A 35 -12.70 -11.74 -4.38
CA ILE A 35 -13.75 -12.22 -3.46
C ILE A 35 -13.56 -13.71 -3.16
N ILE A 36 -13.39 -14.54 -4.21
CA ILE A 36 -13.15 -15.98 -4.04
C ILE A 36 -11.90 -16.25 -3.20
N GLY A 37 -10.78 -15.59 -3.51
CA GLY A 37 -9.52 -15.74 -2.78
C GLY A 37 -9.55 -15.19 -1.35
N SER A 38 -10.53 -14.35 -1.01
CA SER A 38 -10.73 -13.87 0.38
C SER A 38 -11.61 -14.81 1.19
N VAL A 39 -12.51 -15.55 0.53
CA VAL A 39 -13.37 -16.55 1.17
C VAL A 39 -12.62 -17.86 1.44
N ILE A 40 -11.69 -18.23 0.55
CA ILE A 40 -10.85 -19.43 0.70
C ILE A 40 -9.58 -19.04 1.46
N GLU A 41 -9.30 -19.71 2.58
CA GLU A 41 -8.04 -19.52 3.31
C GLU A 41 -6.85 -19.81 2.38
N GLN A 42 -5.85 -18.93 2.37
CA GLN A 42 -4.72 -19.00 1.45
C GLN A 42 -3.50 -19.68 2.10
N ASP A 43 -2.63 -20.28 1.26
CA ASP A 43 -1.33 -20.87 1.63
C ASP A 43 -1.38 -21.95 2.73
N GLN A 44 -2.54 -22.58 2.96
CA GLN A 44 -2.66 -23.72 3.89
C GLN A 44 -2.09 -25.02 3.31
N ASN A 45 -1.89 -26.01 4.19
CA ASN A 45 -1.40 -27.32 3.75
C ASN A 45 -2.47 -28.07 2.93
N LYS A 46 -2.06 -28.93 2.00
CA LYS A 46 -2.96 -29.74 1.15
C LYS A 46 -4.01 -30.52 1.96
N ILE A 47 -3.63 -31.04 3.13
CA ILE A 47 -4.53 -31.79 4.03
C ILE A 47 -5.68 -30.90 4.50
N TYR A 48 -5.41 -29.66 4.88
CA TYR A 48 -6.41 -28.70 5.33
C TYR A 48 -7.52 -28.50 4.28
N TYR A 49 -7.15 -28.36 3.01
CA TYR A 49 -8.14 -28.17 1.95
C TYR A 49 -8.99 -29.41 1.71
N ILE A 50 -8.38 -30.61 1.76
CA ILE A 50 -9.11 -31.86 1.58
C ILE A 50 -10.06 -32.11 2.76
N THR A 51 -9.64 -31.81 4.00
CA THR A 51 -10.48 -32.01 5.18
C THR A 51 -11.64 -31.02 5.25
N ASN A 52 -11.42 -29.76 4.88
CA ASN A 52 -12.42 -28.70 5.05
C ASN A 52 -13.34 -28.55 3.85
N TYR A 53 -12.86 -28.84 2.63
CA TYR A 53 -13.62 -28.65 1.38
C TYR A 53 -13.92 -29.96 0.63
N GLY A 54 -13.46 -31.12 1.12
CA GLY A 54 -13.73 -32.43 0.52
C GLY A 54 -13.24 -32.52 -0.94
N LEU A 55 -14.13 -32.94 -1.85
CA LEU A 55 -13.82 -33.08 -3.29
C LEU A 55 -13.44 -31.73 -3.94
N TYR A 56 -14.04 -30.62 -3.50
CA TYR A 56 -13.73 -29.29 -4.02
C TYR A 56 -12.31 -28.84 -3.65
N GLY A 57 -11.73 -29.38 -2.57
CA GLY A 57 -10.34 -29.11 -2.18
C GLY A 57 -9.33 -29.46 -3.30
N TYR A 58 -9.59 -30.53 -4.06
CA TYR A 58 -8.74 -30.88 -5.21
C TYR A 58 -8.84 -29.86 -6.35
N ILE A 59 -10.04 -29.34 -6.60
CA ILE A 59 -10.27 -28.31 -7.64
C ILE A 59 -9.61 -26.99 -7.24
N ILE A 60 -9.74 -26.60 -5.97
CA ILE A 60 -9.09 -25.40 -5.42
C ILE A 60 -7.59 -25.44 -5.66
N ILE A 61 -6.95 -26.56 -5.31
CA ILE A 61 -5.51 -26.74 -5.50
C ILE A 61 -5.13 -26.81 -6.99
N PHE A 62 -5.91 -27.53 -7.80
CA PHE A 62 -5.63 -27.68 -9.23
C PHE A 62 -5.70 -26.34 -10.00
N CYS A 63 -6.71 -25.53 -9.71
CA CYS A 63 -6.83 -24.18 -10.28
C CYS A 63 -5.87 -23.17 -9.63
N GLY A 64 -5.21 -23.54 -8.53
CA GLY A 64 -4.35 -22.70 -7.71
C GLY A 64 -5.10 -21.53 -7.07
N LEU A 65 -6.32 -21.79 -6.60
CA LEU A 65 -7.15 -20.85 -5.83
C LEU A 65 -6.73 -20.77 -4.35
N ASP A 66 -5.96 -21.74 -3.87
CA ASP A 66 -5.30 -21.77 -2.56
C ASP A 66 -4.14 -20.77 -2.44
N HIS A 67 -3.59 -20.32 -3.58
CA HIS A 67 -2.53 -19.30 -3.66
C HIS A 67 -2.83 -18.29 -4.79
N LEU A 68 -4.09 -17.87 -4.88
CA LEU A 68 -4.66 -17.10 -6.00
C LEU A 68 -3.83 -15.87 -6.36
N PHE A 69 -3.42 -15.09 -5.36
CA PHE A 69 -2.70 -13.83 -5.57
C PHE A 69 -1.27 -14.01 -6.10
N LYS A 70 -0.72 -15.22 -6.01
CA LYS A 70 0.60 -15.59 -6.53
C LYS A 70 0.52 -16.34 -7.84
N ASN A 71 -0.68 -16.77 -8.24
CA ASN A 71 -0.86 -17.62 -9.39
C ASN A 71 -0.58 -16.86 -10.69
N TRP A 72 0.11 -17.52 -11.63
CA TRP A 72 0.61 -16.90 -12.86
C TRP A 72 -0.50 -16.29 -13.72
N TRP A 73 -1.67 -16.95 -13.79
CA TRP A 73 -2.80 -16.46 -14.58
C TRP A 73 -3.42 -15.20 -13.95
N PHE A 74 -3.46 -15.10 -12.62
CA PHE A 74 -3.95 -13.91 -11.93
C PHE A 74 -2.99 -12.73 -12.14
N ILE A 75 -1.68 -12.98 -12.03
CA ILE A 75 -0.63 -12.00 -12.36
C ILE A 75 -0.72 -11.57 -13.84
N ALA A 76 -1.04 -12.48 -14.75
CA ALA A 76 -1.24 -12.16 -16.16
C ALA A 76 -2.45 -11.23 -16.37
N ILE A 77 -3.59 -11.49 -15.71
CA ILE A 77 -4.77 -10.62 -15.77
C ILE A 77 -4.43 -9.20 -15.24
N LEU A 78 -3.72 -9.11 -14.12
CA LEU A 78 -3.24 -7.82 -13.58
C LEU A 78 -2.30 -7.11 -14.56
N SER A 79 -1.39 -7.85 -15.20
CA SER A 79 -0.47 -7.29 -16.19
C SER A 79 -1.19 -6.75 -17.42
N ILE A 80 -2.25 -7.43 -17.88
CA ILE A 80 -3.10 -6.95 -18.97
C ILE A 80 -3.86 -5.69 -18.55
N LEU A 81 -4.35 -5.60 -17.31
CA LEU A 81 -4.97 -4.38 -16.79
C LEU A 81 -3.99 -3.19 -16.82
N VAL A 82 -2.75 -3.39 -16.37
CA VAL A 82 -1.70 -2.36 -16.41
C VAL A 82 -1.40 -1.93 -17.85
N ALA A 83 -1.30 -2.87 -18.79
CA ALA A 83 -1.11 -2.57 -20.20
C ALA A 83 -2.30 -1.79 -20.81
N ASN A 84 -3.53 -2.12 -20.42
CA ASN A 84 -4.72 -1.39 -20.83
C ASN A 84 -4.72 0.05 -20.30
N LEU A 85 -4.46 0.25 -19.01
CA LEU A 85 -4.44 1.57 -18.37
C LEU A 85 -3.34 2.47 -18.91
N THR A 86 -2.15 1.92 -19.12
CA THR A 86 -1.03 2.64 -19.75
C THR A 86 -1.37 3.05 -21.18
N SER A 87 -1.96 2.13 -21.96
CA SER A 87 -2.38 2.44 -23.33
C SER A 87 -3.48 3.51 -23.38
N CYS A 88 -4.51 3.39 -22.54
CA CYS A 88 -5.54 4.42 -22.37
C CYS A 88 -4.92 5.78 -22.05
N SER A 89 -3.95 5.85 -21.13
CA SER A 89 -3.29 7.10 -20.75
C SER A 89 -2.57 7.76 -21.93
N LEU A 90 -1.84 6.99 -22.73
CA LEU A 90 -1.10 7.48 -23.89
C LEU A 90 -2.00 7.91 -25.05
N VAL A 91 -3.04 7.12 -25.34
CA VAL A 91 -3.89 7.30 -26.53
C VAL A 91 -5.03 8.30 -26.28
N THR A 92 -5.52 8.41 -25.05
CA THR A 92 -6.72 9.21 -24.74
C THR A 92 -6.44 10.39 -23.81
N GLN A 93 -5.79 10.15 -22.67
CA GLN A 93 -5.64 11.17 -21.63
C GLN A 93 -4.64 12.27 -22.04
N LEU A 94 -3.44 11.90 -22.52
CA LEU A 94 -2.44 12.88 -22.97
C LEU A 94 -2.93 13.73 -24.15
N PRO A 95 -3.57 13.18 -25.21
CA PRO A 95 -4.14 14.00 -26.28
C PRO A 95 -5.28 14.91 -25.80
N SER A 96 -6.09 14.48 -24.83
CA SER A 96 -7.16 15.32 -24.25
C SER A 96 -6.58 16.55 -23.55
N LEU A 97 -5.50 16.39 -22.78
CA LEU A 97 -4.79 17.50 -22.13
C LEU A 97 -4.13 18.41 -23.18
N LYS A 98 -3.50 17.83 -24.20
CA LYS A 98 -2.93 18.60 -25.32
C LYS A 98 -4.00 19.45 -26.01
N ASN A 99 -5.21 18.92 -26.18
CA ASN A 99 -6.34 19.65 -26.75
C ASN A 99 -6.91 20.71 -25.80
N ALA A 100 -6.93 20.49 -24.48
CA ALA A 100 -7.35 21.50 -23.50
C ALA A 100 -6.37 22.69 -23.43
N ARG A 101 -5.07 22.43 -23.64
CA ARG A 101 -4.02 23.46 -23.71
C ARG A 101 -4.02 24.24 -25.02
N ARG A 102 -4.70 23.76 -26.07
CA ARG A 102 -4.79 24.47 -27.36
C ARG A 102 -5.79 25.60 -27.27
N TRP A 103 -5.34 26.82 -27.56
CA TRP A 103 -6.19 27.99 -27.68
C TRP A 103 -7.11 27.83 -28.88
N LYS A 104 -8.43 27.89 -28.66
CA LYS A 104 -9.43 27.82 -29.71
C LYS A 104 -10.17 29.15 -29.75
N PHE A 105 -9.78 30.03 -30.65
CA PHE A 105 -10.47 31.30 -30.86
C PHE A 105 -11.74 31.07 -31.69
N ILE A 106 -12.86 31.60 -31.22
CA ILE A 106 -14.12 31.62 -31.98
C ILE A 106 -14.14 32.90 -32.81
N HIS A 107 -14.55 32.76 -34.07
CA HIS A 107 -14.78 33.88 -34.98
C HIS A 107 -16.27 33.91 -35.32
N SER A 108 -16.82 35.11 -35.51
CA SER A 108 -18.22 35.33 -35.86
C SER A 108 -18.66 34.44 -37.03
N GLY A 109 -19.88 33.88 -36.92
CA GLY A 109 -20.56 33.17 -38.00
C GLY A 109 -20.53 31.64 -37.97
N LYS A 110 -19.87 30.99 -37.00
CA LYS A 110 -19.97 29.52 -36.83
C LYS A 110 -20.86 29.17 -35.65
N ASN A 111 -22.07 28.69 -35.96
CA ASN A 111 -23.09 28.14 -35.04
C ASN A 111 -22.46 27.46 -33.81
N SER A 112 -22.48 28.15 -32.67
CA SER A 112 -22.16 27.55 -31.40
C SER A 112 -23.47 27.16 -30.72
N ASN A 113 -23.77 25.86 -30.66
CA ASN A 113 -24.74 25.27 -29.71
C ASN A 113 -24.25 25.39 -28.25
N ARG A 114 -23.57 26.48 -27.92
CA ARG A 114 -23.03 26.80 -26.60
C ARG A 114 -23.80 28.02 -26.11
N ILE A 115 -24.11 28.02 -24.81
CA ILE A 115 -24.85 29.07 -24.11
C ILE A 115 -24.30 30.42 -24.56
N SER A 116 -25.07 31.12 -25.38
CA SER A 116 -24.71 32.43 -25.94
C SER A 116 -25.52 33.47 -25.20
N PHE A 117 -24.86 34.17 -24.28
CA PHE A 117 -25.43 35.38 -23.72
C PHE A 117 -25.05 36.52 -24.66
N LYS A 118 -26.02 37.02 -25.43
CA LYS A 118 -25.87 38.24 -26.22
C LYS A 118 -26.24 39.42 -25.34
N SER A 119 -25.28 40.02 -24.64
CA SER A 119 -25.50 41.33 -24.04
C SER A 119 -25.41 42.39 -25.13
N ARG A 120 -26.55 42.91 -25.57
CA ARG A 120 -26.59 44.11 -26.43
C ARG A 120 -26.33 45.34 -25.56
N SER A 121 -25.05 45.70 -25.40
CA SER A 121 -24.67 47.03 -24.91
C SER A 121 -24.33 47.90 -26.11
N SER A 122 -25.26 48.76 -26.53
CA SER A 122 -25.01 49.83 -27.50
C SER A 122 -24.19 50.93 -26.83
N CYS A 123 -22.87 50.80 -26.76
CA CYS A 123 -22.02 51.83 -26.15
C CYS A 123 -20.74 52.04 -26.96
N ASN A 124 -20.64 53.25 -27.50
CA ASN A 124 -19.49 53.82 -28.19
C ASN A 124 -18.35 54.04 -27.16
N SER A 125 -17.50 53.05 -26.92
CA SER A 125 -16.31 53.25 -26.09
C SER A 125 -15.09 52.49 -26.61
N ASN A 126 -13.97 53.20 -26.71
CA ASN A 126 -12.66 52.66 -27.09
C ASN A 126 -12.12 51.59 -26.11
N TYR A 127 -12.82 51.29 -25.01
CA TYR A 127 -12.35 50.50 -23.86
C TYR A 127 -13.14 49.20 -23.61
N ILE A 128 -14.03 48.79 -24.53
CA ILE A 128 -14.80 47.54 -24.40
C ILE A 128 -13.88 46.33 -24.19
N SER A 129 -12.80 46.27 -24.96
CA SER A 129 -11.85 45.14 -24.94
C SER A 129 -11.01 45.07 -23.66
N THR A 130 -10.69 46.21 -23.03
CA THR A 130 -9.87 46.24 -21.82
C THR A 130 -10.69 45.92 -20.58
N ASN A 131 -11.94 46.40 -20.53
CA ASN A 131 -12.84 46.14 -19.40
C ASN A 131 -13.15 44.65 -19.26
N ILE A 132 -13.38 43.97 -20.37
CA ILE A 132 -13.67 42.53 -20.35
C ILE A 132 -12.43 41.69 -20.03
N VAL A 133 -11.24 42.10 -20.49
CA VAL A 133 -9.98 41.44 -20.12
C VAL A 133 -9.74 41.59 -18.62
N TYR A 134 -9.96 42.78 -18.07
CA TYR A 134 -9.79 43.06 -16.66
C TYR A 134 -10.78 42.27 -15.78
N SER A 135 -12.06 42.22 -16.16
CA SER A 135 -13.07 41.46 -15.40
C SER A 135 -12.74 39.96 -15.36
N LEU A 136 -12.23 39.40 -16.46
CA LEU A 136 -11.76 38.01 -16.53
C LEU A 136 -10.52 37.78 -15.64
N LEU A 137 -9.53 38.67 -15.69
CA LEU A 137 -8.32 38.56 -14.86
C LEU A 137 -8.65 38.62 -13.35
N ARG A 138 -9.61 39.47 -12.95
CA ARG A 138 -10.04 39.61 -11.55
C ARG A 138 -10.65 38.32 -10.98
N LEU A 139 -11.19 37.46 -11.83
CA LEU A 139 -11.74 36.14 -11.44
C LEU A 139 -10.76 34.98 -11.67
N ASN A 140 -9.47 35.29 -11.85
CA ASN A 140 -8.39 34.33 -12.08
C ASN A 140 -8.52 33.51 -13.37
N PHE A 141 -9.13 34.08 -14.41
CA PHE A 141 -9.05 33.49 -15.76
C PHE A 141 -7.73 33.88 -16.42
N LEU A 142 -7.09 32.91 -17.06
CA LEU A 142 -5.97 33.16 -17.97
C LEU A 142 -6.54 33.63 -19.31
N VAL A 143 -6.23 34.85 -19.71
CA VAL A 143 -6.82 35.51 -20.89
C VAL A 143 -5.81 35.56 -22.04
N PHE A 144 -6.28 35.22 -23.24
CA PHE A 144 -5.54 35.29 -24.50
C PHE A 144 -6.36 36.08 -25.51
N ARG A 145 -5.74 37.06 -26.17
CA ARG A 145 -6.39 37.92 -27.16
C ARG A 145 -5.75 37.73 -28.55
N ARG A 146 -6.58 37.66 -29.58
CA ARG A 146 -6.17 37.70 -30.99
C ARG A 146 -7.17 38.51 -31.80
N GLY A 147 -6.80 39.73 -32.20
CA GLY A 147 -7.69 40.65 -32.90
C GLY A 147 -8.94 40.98 -32.07
N SER A 148 -10.12 40.72 -32.64
CA SER A 148 -11.43 40.87 -32.00
C SER A 148 -11.89 39.65 -31.19
N SER A 149 -11.10 38.58 -31.16
CA SER A 149 -11.42 37.36 -30.41
C SER A 149 -10.63 37.26 -29.11
N ILE A 150 -11.31 36.91 -28.02
CA ILE A 150 -10.73 36.66 -26.71
C ILE A 150 -11.08 35.23 -26.30
N TYR A 151 -10.09 34.50 -25.83
CA TYR A 151 -10.23 33.17 -25.25
C TYR A 151 -9.66 33.21 -23.83
N SER A 152 -10.41 32.72 -22.86
CA SER A 152 -9.92 32.60 -21.51
C SER A 152 -10.30 31.26 -20.89
N TYR A 153 -9.49 30.80 -19.94
CA TYR A 153 -9.78 29.57 -19.20
C TYR A 153 -9.31 29.65 -17.75
N LYS A 154 -9.91 28.81 -16.91
CA LYS A 154 -9.63 28.66 -15.47
C LYS A 154 -9.64 27.18 -15.10
N GLY A 155 -8.77 26.79 -14.17
CA GLY A 155 -8.78 25.44 -13.57
C GLY A 155 -8.23 24.30 -14.43
N LEU A 156 -7.13 24.53 -15.18
CA LEU A 156 -6.49 23.49 -16.01
C LEU A 156 -6.05 22.26 -15.20
N TYR A 157 -5.76 22.43 -13.91
CA TYR A 157 -5.39 21.34 -12.99
C TYR A 157 -6.43 20.21 -12.98
N GLY A 158 -7.73 20.52 -13.07
CA GLY A 158 -8.79 19.52 -13.15
C GLY A 158 -8.74 18.63 -14.40
N ARG A 159 -8.11 19.10 -15.49
CA ARG A 159 -7.86 18.29 -16.70
C ARG A 159 -6.57 17.47 -16.62
N ILE A 160 -5.64 17.86 -15.74
CA ILE A 160 -4.39 17.14 -15.48
C ILE A 160 -4.63 16.00 -14.49
N ALA A 161 -5.52 16.21 -13.51
CA ALA A 161 -5.76 15.26 -12.43
C ALA A 161 -6.08 13.82 -12.87
N PRO A 162 -6.94 13.56 -13.88
CA PRO A 162 -7.24 12.19 -14.32
C PRO A 162 -6.00 11.43 -14.84
N ILE A 163 -5.01 12.14 -15.40
CA ILE A 163 -3.74 11.51 -15.82
C ILE A 163 -3.00 10.99 -14.59
N PHE A 164 -2.93 11.78 -13.52
CA PHE A 164 -2.29 11.35 -12.28
C PHE A 164 -3.06 10.22 -11.61
N VAL A 165 -4.40 10.20 -11.67
CA VAL A 165 -5.18 9.05 -11.17
C VAL A 165 -4.78 7.75 -11.88
N HIS A 166 -4.65 7.77 -13.21
CA HIS A 166 -4.18 6.60 -13.96
C HIS A 166 -2.76 6.20 -13.57
N VAL A 167 -1.84 7.17 -13.47
CA VAL A 167 -0.45 6.91 -13.04
C VAL A 167 -0.41 6.31 -11.63
N SER A 168 -1.25 6.78 -10.71
CA SER A 168 -1.36 6.26 -9.35
C SER A 168 -1.81 4.79 -9.34
N ILE A 169 -2.86 4.45 -10.08
CA ILE A 169 -3.34 3.07 -10.18
C ILE A 169 -2.25 2.17 -10.78
N ILE A 170 -1.57 2.64 -11.83
CA ILE A 170 -0.45 1.92 -12.45
C ILE A 170 0.67 1.70 -11.45
N LEU A 171 1.04 2.70 -10.65
CA LEU A 171 2.08 2.60 -9.62
C LEU A 171 1.70 1.59 -8.52
N ILE A 172 0.44 1.59 -8.07
CA ILE A 172 -0.06 0.63 -7.06
C ILE A 172 0.04 -0.80 -7.60
N LEU A 173 -0.48 -1.04 -8.82
CA LEU A 173 -0.47 -2.37 -9.44
C LEU A 173 0.93 -2.84 -9.81
N PHE A 174 1.77 -1.95 -10.33
CA PHE A 174 3.15 -2.28 -10.66
C PHE A 174 3.97 -2.54 -9.38
N GLY A 175 3.78 -1.72 -8.35
CA GLY A 175 4.41 -1.91 -7.05
C GLY A 175 4.03 -3.24 -6.39
N SER A 176 2.77 -3.67 -6.48
CA SER A 176 2.34 -4.96 -5.93
C SER A 176 2.94 -6.14 -6.70
N VAL A 177 2.95 -6.11 -8.04
CA VAL A 177 3.60 -7.14 -8.86
C VAL A 177 5.11 -7.17 -8.61
N TYR A 178 5.74 -6.01 -8.49
CA TYR A 178 7.16 -5.91 -8.16
C TYR A 178 7.47 -6.48 -6.77
N GLY A 179 6.61 -6.20 -5.77
CA GLY A 179 6.68 -6.85 -4.46
C GLY A 179 6.57 -8.37 -4.58
N LEU A 180 5.55 -8.89 -5.26
CA LEU A 180 5.35 -10.34 -5.42
C LEU A 180 6.53 -11.06 -6.09
N LEU A 181 7.23 -10.41 -7.02
CA LEU A 181 8.33 -11.03 -7.76
C LEU A 181 9.66 -11.01 -7.00
N PHE A 182 9.92 -9.97 -6.19
CA PHE A 182 11.24 -9.71 -5.59
C PHE A 182 11.25 -9.76 -4.05
N SER A 183 10.09 -9.87 -3.40
CA SER A 183 9.99 -9.97 -1.94
C SER A 183 10.30 -11.36 -1.42
N PHE A 184 10.64 -11.45 -0.14
CA PHE A 184 10.70 -12.70 0.60
C PHE A 184 10.23 -12.49 2.03
N VAL A 185 9.72 -13.57 2.61
CA VAL A 185 9.33 -13.69 4.01
C VAL A 185 9.92 -14.99 4.53
N LEU A 186 10.65 -14.89 5.64
CA LEU A 186 11.20 -16.03 6.37
C LEU A 186 10.74 -15.97 7.81
N GLN A 187 10.62 -17.12 8.44
CA GLN A 187 10.15 -17.24 9.81
C GLN A 187 11.00 -18.24 10.56
N GLU A 188 11.53 -17.83 11.71
CA GLU A 188 12.39 -18.66 12.55
C GLU A 188 11.97 -18.56 14.01
N MET A 189 11.96 -19.70 14.71
CA MET A 189 11.85 -19.76 16.17
C MET A 189 13.25 -19.88 16.75
N VAL A 190 13.73 -18.83 17.41
CA VAL A 190 15.14 -18.71 17.82
C VAL A 190 15.25 -18.74 19.34
N PRO A 191 15.96 -19.71 19.95
CA PRO A 191 16.26 -19.73 21.38
C PRO A 191 17.20 -18.59 21.81
N VAL A 192 17.07 -18.13 23.05
CA VAL A 192 17.99 -17.11 23.60
C VAL A 192 19.42 -17.65 23.66
N GLY A 193 20.36 -16.85 23.14
CA GLY A 193 21.78 -17.19 23.04
C GLY A 193 22.15 -17.95 21.77
N GLU A 194 21.21 -18.17 20.85
CA GLU A 194 21.49 -18.83 19.57
C GLU A 194 21.57 -17.85 18.40
N MET A 195 22.38 -18.24 17.42
CA MET A 195 22.50 -17.57 16.13
C MET A 195 21.56 -18.25 15.13
N PHE A 196 20.90 -17.46 14.28
CA PHE A 196 20.10 -17.99 13.18
C PHE A 196 20.51 -17.38 11.84
N HIS A 197 20.39 -18.20 10.81
CA HIS A 197 20.59 -17.81 9.42
C HIS A 197 19.25 -17.76 8.71
N PHE A 198 19.18 -17.02 7.61
CA PHE A 198 17.96 -16.84 6.83
C PHE A 198 17.69 -18.07 5.94
N LYS A 199 17.21 -19.17 6.55
CA LYS A 199 17.02 -20.45 5.88
C LYS A 199 15.55 -20.88 5.78
N ASN A 200 14.72 -20.72 6.82
CA ASN A 200 13.28 -21.01 6.72
C ASN A 200 12.51 -19.96 5.94
N ILE A 201 12.60 -20.04 4.62
CA ILE A 201 11.81 -19.22 3.71
C ILE A 201 10.37 -19.76 3.73
N VAL A 202 9.44 -18.94 4.24
CA VAL A 202 8.00 -19.20 4.15
C VAL A 202 7.50 -18.83 2.76
N TYR A 203 8.01 -17.72 2.24
CA TYR A 203 7.64 -17.20 0.93
C TYR A 203 8.82 -16.52 0.26
N SER A 204 8.99 -16.77 -1.03
CA SER A 204 9.98 -16.10 -1.88
C SER A 204 9.38 -15.85 -3.25
N GLY A 205 9.53 -14.62 -3.75
CA GLY A 205 9.23 -14.31 -5.14
C GLY A 205 10.24 -14.98 -6.07
N TYR A 206 9.84 -15.24 -7.32
CA TYR A 206 10.65 -15.93 -8.33
C TYR A 206 12.03 -15.31 -8.56
N TYR A 207 12.17 -13.99 -8.39
CA TYR A 207 13.41 -13.24 -8.58
C TYR A 207 13.95 -12.67 -7.27
N SER A 208 13.45 -13.14 -6.13
CA SER A 208 13.96 -12.73 -4.82
C SER A 208 15.35 -13.30 -4.58
N ASN A 209 16.21 -12.51 -3.91
CA ASN A 209 17.53 -12.94 -3.50
C ASN A 209 17.67 -12.78 -1.99
N VAL A 210 17.72 -13.90 -1.27
CA VAL A 210 17.93 -13.91 0.17
C VAL A 210 19.43 -13.81 0.42
N ASN A 211 19.86 -12.72 1.05
CA ASN A 211 21.28 -12.55 1.37
C ASN A 211 21.69 -13.54 2.48
N THR A 212 22.38 -14.61 2.09
CA THR A 212 22.87 -15.66 2.99
C THR A 212 24.05 -15.24 3.86
N GLU A 213 24.64 -14.07 3.59
CA GLU A 213 25.74 -13.51 4.40
C GLU A 213 25.27 -12.83 5.68
N LEU A 214 23.97 -12.56 5.80
CA LEU A 214 23.35 -12.01 7.00
C LEU A 214 22.97 -13.13 7.95
N TYR A 215 23.26 -12.90 9.22
CA TYR A 215 22.81 -13.74 10.32
C TYR A 215 22.55 -12.88 11.54
N ALA A 216 21.71 -13.37 12.44
CA ALA A 216 21.32 -12.63 13.64
C ALA A 216 21.46 -13.52 14.86
N HIS A 217 21.76 -12.89 15.99
CA HIS A 217 21.85 -13.51 17.31
C HIS A 217 20.72 -13.00 18.19
N LEU A 218 20.09 -13.89 18.94
CA LEU A 218 19.16 -13.50 19.98
C LEU A 218 19.90 -13.32 21.30
N ASP A 219 20.23 -12.08 21.64
CA ASP A 219 20.99 -11.76 22.85
C ASP A 219 20.14 -11.98 24.11
N ASN A 220 18.91 -11.49 24.12
CA ASN A 220 18.00 -11.58 25.25
C ASN A 220 16.54 -11.62 24.78
N PHE A 221 15.69 -12.24 25.59
CA PHE A 221 14.24 -12.23 25.45
C PHE A 221 13.60 -12.14 26.82
N TYR A 222 12.59 -11.28 26.97
CA TYR A 222 11.77 -11.23 28.16
C TYR A 222 10.31 -10.91 27.82
N ILE A 223 9.43 -11.28 28.74
CA ILE A 223 8.00 -10.98 28.66
C ILE A 223 7.66 -10.03 29.79
N ASP A 224 6.98 -8.94 29.43
CA ASP A 224 6.37 -8.03 30.36
C ASP A 224 4.97 -8.54 30.74
N TYR A 225 4.78 -8.76 32.04
CA TYR A 225 3.54 -9.27 32.60
C TYR A 225 2.83 -8.15 33.38
N SER A 226 1.52 -8.04 33.20
CA SER A 226 0.69 -7.20 34.07
C SER A 226 0.66 -7.72 35.51
N ASP A 227 0.20 -6.89 36.45
CA ASP A 227 -0.04 -7.26 37.85
C ASP A 227 -0.95 -8.50 38.00
N LYS A 228 -1.82 -8.76 37.00
CA LYS A 228 -2.70 -9.93 36.94
C LYS A 228 -2.02 -11.18 36.33
N ASN A 229 -0.70 -11.14 36.12
CA ASN A 229 0.09 -12.18 35.43
C ASN A 229 -0.40 -12.51 34.00
N LEU A 230 -0.96 -11.53 33.29
CA LEU A 230 -1.30 -11.63 31.87
C LEU A 230 -0.16 -11.03 31.03
N ILE A 231 0.07 -11.56 29.84
CA ILE A 231 1.13 -11.09 28.93
C ILE A 231 0.71 -9.73 28.35
N ASN A 232 1.49 -8.69 28.62
CA ASN A 232 1.30 -7.36 28.03
C ASN A 232 2.05 -7.27 26.70
N GLN A 233 3.35 -7.58 26.74
CA GLN A 233 4.23 -7.51 25.59
C GLN A 233 5.45 -8.41 25.79
N PHE A 234 6.09 -8.79 24.69
CA PHE A 234 7.36 -9.48 24.72
C PHE A 234 8.41 -8.66 23.96
N PHE A 235 9.65 -8.73 24.42
CA PHE A 235 10.76 -7.96 23.92
C PHE A 235 11.92 -8.89 23.58
N SER A 236 12.46 -8.69 22.39
CA SER A 236 13.64 -9.42 21.90
C SER A 236 14.77 -8.44 21.63
N ASN A 237 15.96 -8.80 22.07
CA ASN A 237 17.17 -8.06 21.73
C ASN A 237 17.95 -8.82 20.66
N LEU A 238 18.16 -8.17 19.51
CA LEU A 238 18.85 -8.77 18.39
C LEU A 238 20.13 -8.03 18.05
N SER A 239 21.20 -8.78 17.84
CA SER A 239 22.39 -8.32 17.14
C SER A 239 22.46 -8.95 15.75
N VAL A 240 22.56 -8.11 14.73
CA VAL A 240 22.60 -8.52 13.32
C VAL A 240 24.00 -8.31 12.78
N TYR A 241 24.56 -9.36 12.17
CA TYR A 241 25.93 -9.42 11.71
C TYR A 241 26.00 -9.68 10.19
N LEU A 242 27.09 -9.23 9.59
CA LEU A 242 27.53 -9.65 8.26
C LEU A 242 28.60 -10.76 8.40
N ARG A 243 28.86 -11.53 7.34
CA ARG A 243 29.89 -12.59 7.26
C ARG A 243 31.23 -12.25 7.93
N ASN A 244 31.66 -10.99 7.92
CA ASN A 244 32.91 -10.53 8.55
C ASN A 244 32.81 -10.28 10.06
N LYS A 245 31.77 -10.78 10.75
CA LYS A 245 31.44 -10.49 12.16
C LYS A 245 31.25 -9.00 12.47
N ARG A 246 31.06 -8.18 11.44
CA ARG A 246 30.76 -6.76 11.61
C ARG A 246 29.33 -6.62 12.10
N LEU A 247 29.17 -6.09 13.31
CA LEU A 247 27.86 -5.73 13.86
C LEU A 247 27.26 -4.60 13.00
N ILE A 248 26.10 -4.87 12.44
CA ILE A 248 25.35 -3.92 11.59
C ILE A 248 24.38 -3.13 12.45
N SER A 249 23.70 -3.82 13.36
CA SER A 249 22.69 -3.25 14.23
C SER A 249 22.59 -4.06 15.51
N TYR A 250 22.24 -3.35 16.58
CA TYR A 250 21.89 -3.90 17.87
C TYR A 250 20.68 -3.12 18.37
N SER A 251 19.57 -3.81 18.64
CA SER A 251 18.33 -3.14 19.03
C SER A 251 17.32 -4.09 19.65
N TRP A 252 16.53 -3.52 20.55
CA TRP A 252 15.29 -4.11 21.03
C TRP A 252 14.20 -4.02 19.97
N LEU A 253 13.40 -5.08 19.88
CA LEU A 253 12.19 -5.13 19.05
C LEU A 253 11.02 -5.69 19.86
N SER A 254 9.81 -5.35 19.43
CA SER A 254 8.54 -5.87 19.96
C SER A 254 7.48 -5.95 18.85
N VAL A 255 6.30 -6.51 19.13
CA VAL A 255 5.23 -6.78 18.14
C VAL A 255 4.92 -5.56 17.24
N ASN A 256 4.89 -4.36 17.81
CA ASN A 256 4.57 -3.11 17.10
C ASN A 256 5.77 -2.21 16.84
N HIS A 257 6.96 -2.61 17.30
CA HIS A 257 8.22 -1.89 17.07
C HIS A 257 9.21 -2.82 16.37
N PRO A 258 9.07 -3.01 15.05
CA PRO A 258 9.95 -3.88 14.29
C PRO A 258 11.31 -3.23 14.05
N LEU A 259 12.32 -4.07 13.86
CA LEU A 259 13.68 -3.65 13.53
C LEU A 259 13.86 -3.59 12.01
N CYS A 260 14.18 -2.41 11.46
CA CYS A 260 14.40 -2.20 10.03
C CYS A 260 15.88 -1.99 9.71
N ILE A 261 16.48 -2.87 8.91
CA ILE A 261 17.89 -2.80 8.49
C ILE A 261 17.97 -2.99 6.97
N LYS A 262 18.55 -2.02 6.24
CA LYS A 262 18.79 -2.12 4.79
C LYS A 262 17.58 -2.65 3.98
N LYS A 263 16.38 -2.16 4.27
CA LYS A 263 15.07 -2.55 3.68
C LYS A 263 14.53 -3.93 4.11
N ILE A 264 15.23 -4.63 5.00
CA ILE A 264 14.77 -5.86 5.63
C ILE A 264 14.17 -5.49 6.99
N THR A 265 13.00 -6.01 7.30
CA THR A 265 12.29 -5.74 8.55
C THR A 265 12.10 -7.03 9.35
N PHE A 266 12.51 -7.01 10.61
CA PHE A 266 12.32 -8.09 11.57
C PHE A 266 11.11 -7.77 12.44
N TYR A 267 10.09 -8.60 12.34
CA TYR A 267 8.88 -8.56 13.13
C TYR A 267 8.93 -9.65 14.21
N GLN A 268 8.35 -9.36 15.36
CA GLN A 268 8.10 -10.35 16.39
C GLN A 268 6.69 -10.91 16.24
N THR A 269 6.58 -12.22 16.10
CA THR A 269 5.29 -12.87 15.82
C THR A 269 4.82 -13.80 16.92
N ASP A 270 5.72 -14.54 17.54
CA ASP A 270 5.37 -15.55 18.56
C ASP A 270 6.48 -15.69 19.60
N TRP A 271 6.25 -16.54 20.61
CA TRP A 271 7.25 -16.97 21.58
C TRP A 271 6.96 -18.40 22.04
N GLU A 272 8.01 -19.13 22.41
CA GLU A 272 7.88 -20.48 22.98
C GLU A 272 8.91 -20.72 24.09
N MET A 273 8.71 -21.76 24.89
CA MET A 273 9.74 -22.29 25.77
C MET A 273 10.36 -23.51 25.11
N THR A 274 11.63 -23.42 24.70
CA THR A 274 12.28 -24.48 23.91
C THR A 274 12.92 -25.53 24.79
N GLY A 275 13.36 -25.16 25.99
CA GLY A 275 13.95 -26.13 26.88
C GLY A 275 14.13 -25.65 28.32
N LEU A 276 14.46 -26.61 29.16
CA LEU A 276 14.84 -26.41 30.55
C LEU A 276 16.29 -26.81 30.74
N ARG A 277 17.03 -25.99 31.48
CA ARG A 277 18.34 -26.34 32.02
C ARG A 277 18.16 -26.82 33.45
N ILE A 278 18.38 -28.10 33.66
CA ILE A 278 18.22 -28.82 34.92
C ILE A 278 19.60 -29.13 35.44
N LYS A 279 19.87 -28.83 36.70
CA LYS A 279 21.09 -29.21 37.40
C LYS A 279 20.83 -30.43 38.26
N LEU A 280 21.67 -31.45 38.08
CA LEU A 280 21.64 -32.72 38.81
C LEU A 280 22.86 -32.76 39.73
N GLY A 281 22.63 -32.82 41.04
CA GLY A 281 23.72 -32.65 42.00
C GLY A 281 24.33 -31.25 41.92
N ASP A 282 25.64 -31.16 42.15
CA ASP A 282 26.36 -29.88 42.13
C ASP A 282 27.08 -29.59 40.81
N GLN A 283 27.29 -30.59 39.95
CA GLN A 283 28.17 -30.46 38.78
C GLN A 283 27.51 -30.75 37.42
N TYR A 284 26.41 -31.49 37.36
CA TYR A 284 25.85 -31.93 36.07
C TYR A 284 24.72 -31.03 35.62
N PHE A 285 24.84 -30.47 34.42
CA PHE A 285 23.75 -29.74 33.76
C PHE A 285 23.19 -30.58 32.61
N LEU A 286 21.87 -30.73 32.62
CA LEU A 286 21.12 -31.46 31.60
C LEU A 286 20.12 -30.49 30.95
N GLN A 287 20.11 -30.47 29.63
CA GLN A 287 19.17 -29.66 28.87
C GLN A 287 18.10 -30.56 28.26
N LYS A 288 16.83 -30.30 28.57
CA LYS A 288 15.68 -31.04 28.03
C LYS A 288 14.82 -30.12 27.18
N LYS A 289 14.47 -30.59 25.98
CA LYS A 289 13.54 -29.90 25.08
C LYS A 289 12.13 -29.96 25.67
N LEU A 290 11.46 -28.83 25.66
CA LEU A 290 10.05 -28.72 26.02
C LEU A 290 9.17 -28.88 24.78
N ALA A 291 8.08 -29.63 24.91
CA ALA A 291 7.06 -29.77 23.89
C ALA A 291 5.87 -28.86 24.22
N LYS A 292 5.49 -27.99 23.27
CA LYS A 292 4.29 -27.15 23.35
C LYS A 292 3.05 -28.03 23.27
N GLN A 293 2.16 -27.88 24.23
CA GLN A 293 0.85 -28.53 24.28
C GLN A 293 -0.23 -27.47 24.40
N ILE A 294 -1.27 -27.61 23.58
CA ILE A 294 -2.42 -26.71 23.54
C ILE A 294 -3.64 -27.52 23.94
N LYS A 295 -4.26 -27.19 25.08
CA LYS A 295 -5.51 -27.84 25.54
C LYS A 295 -6.45 -26.78 26.08
N ASN A 296 -7.67 -26.70 25.53
CA ASN A 296 -8.69 -25.71 25.89
C ASN A 296 -8.17 -24.25 25.92
N ASN A 297 -7.45 -23.83 24.86
CA ASN A 297 -6.80 -22.51 24.74
C ASN A 297 -5.73 -22.17 25.79
N ASN A 298 -5.38 -23.08 26.69
CA ASN A 298 -4.27 -22.89 27.60
C ASN A 298 -2.99 -23.49 27.00
N LEU A 299 -1.97 -22.63 26.90
CA LEU A 299 -0.64 -22.98 26.45
C LEU A 299 0.16 -23.54 27.62
N ALA A 300 0.67 -24.76 27.48
CA ALA A 300 1.58 -25.37 28.43
C ALA A 300 2.74 -26.01 27.68
N TRP A 301 3.90 -26.06 28.33
CA TRP A 301 5.09 -26.71 27.81
C TRP A 301 5.48 -27.83 28.77
N ALA A 302 5.60 -29.04 28.24
CA ALA A 302 5.90 -30.22 29.05
C ALA A 302 7.12 -30.97 28.53
N THR A 303 7.85 -31.60 29.44
CA THR A 303 8.90 -32.58 29.10
C THR A 303 8.82 -33.78 30.02
N ASP A 304 9.12 -34.95 29.45
CA ASP A 304 9.32 -36.18 30.20
C ASP A 304 10.74 -36.22 30.78
N PHE A 305 10.82 -36.50 32.07
CA PHE A 305 12.07 -36.70 32.80
C PHE A 305 12.08 -38.10 33.43
N TYR A 306 13.01 -38.94 32.99
CA TYR A 306 13.16 -40.31 33.49
C TYR A 306 14.09 -40.32 34.69
N ILE A 307 13.60 -40.77 35.84
CA ILE A 307 14.40 -40.94 37.07
C ILE A 307 15.05 -42.35 37.09
N ALA A 308 14.33 -43.35 36.59
CA ALA A 308 14.80 -44.73 36.44
C ALA A 308 14.12 -45.38 35.21
N SER A 309 14.55 -46.58 34.81
CA SER A 309 14.02 -47.30 33.63
C SER A 309 12.49 -47.39 33.59
N HIS A 310 11.82 -47.44 34.74
CA HIS A 310 10.36 -47.53 34.85
C HIS A 310 9.69 -46.36 35.59
N LYS A 311 10.43 -45.32 36.00
CA LYS A 311 9.86 -44.17 36.72
C LYS A 311 10.10 -42.88 35.93
N LYS A 312 9.02 -42.30 35.40
CA LYS A 312 9.02 -41.01 34.71
C LYS A 312 8.26 -39.98 35.51
N VAL A 313 8.67 -38.73 35.37
CA VAL A 313 8.01 -37.55 35.92
C VAL A 313 7.83 -36.55 34.78
N LEU A 314 6.67 -35.89 34.79
CA LEU A 314 6.32 -34.87 33.82
C LEU A 314 6.64 -33.49 34.43
N ILE A 315 7.47 -32.71 33.75
CA ILE A 315 7.77 -31.34 34.14
C ILE A 315 6.97 -30.42 33.24
N LEU A 316 6.10 -29.60 33.83
CA LEU A 316 5.19 -28.71 33.12
C LEU A 316 5.42 -27.25 33.52
N SER A 317 5.57 -26.40 32.52
CA SER A 317 5.65 -24.95 32.68
C SER A 317 4.57 -24.27 31.84
N THR A 318 3.86 -23.30 32.41
CA THR A 318 2.81 -22.53 31.71
C THR A 318 3.24 -21.10 31.39
N LYS A 319 4.21 -20.56 32.13
CA LYS A 319 4.69 -19.18 31.99
C LYS A 319 6.21 -19.18 32.12
N LEU A 320 6.86 -18.11 31.67
CA LEU A 320 8.28 -17.89 31.98
C LEU A 320 8.52 -17.51 33.44
N ASN A 321 7.44 -17.22 34.17
CA ASN A 321 7.48 -16.99 35.60
C ASN A 321 8.11 -18.17 36.34
N ASN A 322 8.70 -17.85 37.48
CA ASN A 322 9.62 -18.71 38.22
C ASN A 322 9.09 -20.06 38.68
N LYS A 323 7.85 -20.48 38.40
CA LYS A 323 7.29 -21.71 38.94
C LYS A 323 7.10 -22.78 37.88
N VAL A 324 7.59 -23.99 38.17
CA VAL A 324 7.46 -25.18 37.33
C VAL A 324 6.74 -26.26 38.14
N LEU A 325 5.77 -26.91 37.51
CA LEU A 325 4.99 -27.98 38.11
C LEU A 325 5.63 -29.33 37.79
N ILE A 326 5.74 -30.18 38.81
CA ILE A 326 6.23 -31.54 38.71
C ILE A 326 5.04 -32.47 38.89
N LEU A 327 4.80 -33.34 37.93
CA LEU A 327 3.63 -34.19 37.82
C LEU A 327 4.02 -35.67 37.78
N ASN A 328 3.19 -36.52 38.38
CA ASN A 328 3.24 -37.96 38.17
C ASN A 328 2.85 -38.34 36.74
N PRO A 329 3.15 -39.59 36.30
CA PRO A 329 2.63 -40.13 35.04
C PRO A 329 1.11 -40.02 34.90
N ASP A 330 0.39 -40.09 36.02
CA ASP A 330 -1.08 -40.00 36.10
C ASP A 330 -1.59 -38.54 36.11
N ALA A 331 -0.72 -37.57 35.85
CA ALA A 331 -0.99 -36.13 35.85
C ALA A 331 -1.42 -35.51 37.21
N SER A 332 -1.18 -36.20 38.33
CA SER A 332 -1.28 -35.59 39.67
C SER A 332 -0.07 -34.72 40.00
N ILE A 333 -0.29 -33.56 40.63
CA ILE A 333 0.77 -32.62 41.03
C ILE A 333 1.54 -33.20 42.22
N LEU A 334 2.82 -33.49 42.01
CA LEU A 334 3.75 -33.89 43.06
C LEU A 334 4.25 -32.66 43.82
N GLN A 335 4.72 -31.65 43.09
CA GLN A 335 5.36 -30.48 43.69
C GLN A 335 5.31 -29.27 42.74
N GLU A 336 5.21 -28.08 43.31
CA GLU A 336 5.47 -26.81 42.62
C GLU A 336 6.85 -26.29 43.07
N VAL A 337 7.75 -26.06 42.11
CA VAL A 337 9.14 -25.71 42.39
C VAL A 337 9.48 -24.38 41.72
N SER A 338 10.16 -23.50 42.46
CA SER A 338 10.66 -22.25 41.90
C SER A 338 11.99 -22.44 41.15
N LEU A 339 12.29 -21.63 40.14
CA LEU A 339 13.59 -21.64 39.45
C LEU A 339 14.73 -21.44 40.47
N GLY A 340 15.76 -22.28 40.38
CA GLY A 340 16.89 -22.35 41.31
C GLY A 340 16.60 -23.08 42.63
N GLN A 341 15.34 -23.38 42.96
CA GLN A 341 15.01 -24.12 44.18
C GLN A 341 15.44 -25.59 44.04
N ARG A 342 16.18 -26.08 45.04
CA ARG A 342 16.57 -27.49 45.14
C ARG A 342 15.38 -28.32 45.63
N PHE A 343 15.10 -29.41 44.93
CA PHE A 343 14.13 -30.44 45.30
C PHE A 343 14.76 -31.82 45.12
N TYR A 344 14.14 -32.85 45.69
CA TYR A 344 14.69 -34.20 45.70
C TYR A 344 13.77 -35.16 44.96
N LEU A 345 14.30 -35.86 43.96
CA LEU A 345 13.64 -37.01 43.33
C LEU A 345 14.48 -38.25 43.60
N ASN A 346 13.91 -39.26 44.28
CA ASN A 346 14.63 -40.48 44.72
C ASN A 346 15.99 -40.19 45.39
N SER A 347 16.01 -39.21 46.31
CA SER A 347 17.22 -38.80 47.06
C SER A 347 18.32 -38.13 46.24
N VAL A 348 18.09 -37.85 44.95
CA VAL A 348 19.00 -37.04 44.12
C VAL A 348 18.56 -35.58 44.19
N PRO A 349 19.45 -34.64 44.58
CA PRO A 349 19.14 -33.21 44.54
C PRO A 349 19.10 -32.72 43.09
N ILE A 350 18.02 -32.04 42.73
CA ILE A 350 17.75 -31.48 41.41
C ILE A 350 17.33 -30.02 41.57
N SER A 351 17.80 -29.14 40.69
CA SER A 351 17.28 -27.77 40.56
C SER A 351 17.00 -27.43 39.09
N ILE A 352 15.92 -26.69 38.84
CA ILE A 352 15.63 -26.14 37.52
C ILE A 352 16.27 -24.74 37.48
N GLU A 353 17.43 -24.61 36.86
CA GLU A 353 18.22 -23.38 36.88
C GLU A 353 17.63 -22.31 35.97
N LYS A 354 17.23 -22.69 34.76
CA LYS A 354 16.77 -21.73 33.75
C LYS A 354 15.77 -22.35 32.79
N VAL A 355 14.74 -21.59 32.45
CA VAL A 355 13.91 -21.83 31.27
C VAL A 355 14.55 -21.10 30.09
N ILE A 356 14.70 -21.78 28.96
CA ILE A 356 15.23 -21.22 27.72
C ILE A 356 14.03 -20.82 26.85
N PRO A 357 13.68 -19.53 26.79
CA PRO A 357 12.68 -19.06 25.84
C PRO A 357 13.25 -19.02 24.43
N SER A 358 12.35 -19.04 23.46
CA SER A 358 12.58 -18.64 22.09
C SER A 358 11.58 -17.56 21.68
N THR A 359 11.99 -16.74 20.73
CA THR A 359 11.13 -15.79 20.05
C THR A 359 10.90 -16.24 18.61
N GLY A 360 9.68 -16.08 18.14
CA GLY A 360 9.30 -16.16 16.74
C GLY A 360 9.62 -14.84 16.06
N LEU A 361 10.48 -14.91 15.05
CA LEU A 361 10.89 -13.77 14.24
C LEU A 361 10.44 -14.01 12.81
N GLN A 362 9.76 -13.02 12.25
CA GLN A 362 9.45 -12.97 10.84
C GLN A 362 10.30 -11.89 10.18
N VAL A 363 11.15 -12.28 9.25
CA VAL A 363 11.99 -11.34 8.51
C VAL A 363 11.41 -11.15 7.12
N LYS A 364 11.08 -9.91 6.79
CA LYS A 364 10.41 -9.54 5.55
C LYS A 364 11.23 -8.52 4.77
N PHE A 365 11.37 -8.75 3.48
CA PHE A 365 11.88 -7.76 2.53
C PHE A 365 10.84 -7.58 1.43
N ASP A 366 10.41 -6.35 1.18
CA ASP A 366 9.45 -6.04 0.12
C ASP A 366 9.81 -4.71 -0.56
N PRO A 367 10.36 -4.76 -1.80
CA PRO A 367 10.76 -3.55 -2.51
C PRO A 367 9.58 -2.84 -3.20
N GLY A 368 8.39 -3.45 -3.22
CA GLY A 368 7.17 -2.90 -3.81
C GLY A 368 6.47 -1.88 -2.91
N VAL A 369 6.60 -2.00 -1.58
CA VAL A 369 5.92 -1.14 -0.60
C VAL A 369 6.08 0.36 -0.86
N PRO A 370 7.29 0.90 -1.12
CA PRO A 370 7.45 2.33 -1.38
C PRO A 370 6.69 2.81 -2.62
N LEU A 371 6.66 2.01 -3.69
CA LEU A 371 5.93 2.33 -4.92
C LEU A 371 4.42 2.35 -4.68
N VAL A 372 3.92 1.38 -3.92
CA VAL A 372 2.51 1.30 -3.55
C VAL A 372 2.09 2.51 -2.72
N TYR A 373 2.88 2.89 -1.71
CA TYR A 373 2.59 4.09 -0.90
C TYR A 373 2.65 5.38 -1.71
N LEU A 374 3.62 5.53 -2.61
CA LEU A 374 3.68 6.68 -3.51
C LEU A 374 2.44 6.73 -4.42
N GLY A 375 2.01 5.57 -4.94
CA GLY A 375 0.79 5.45 -5.73
C GLY A 375 -0.46 5.87 -4.95
N PHE A 376 -0.65 5.39 -3.71
CA PHE A 376 -1.76 5.81 -2.86
C PHE A 376 -1.73 7.31 -2.53
N PHE A 377 -0.56 7.85 -2.19
CA PHE A 377 -0.38 9.27 -1.94
C PHE A 377 -0.77 10.11 -3.17
N SER A 378 -0.24 9.76 -4.35
CA SER A 378 -0.57 10.42 -5.61
C SER A 378 -2.07 10.29 -5.94
N MET A 379 -2.70 9.15 -5.62
CA MET A 379 -4.15 8.95 -5.81
C MET A 379 -4.95 9.92 -4.94
N ILE A 380 -4.63 10.03 -3.66
CA ILE A 380 -5.31 10.93 -2.72
C ILE A 380 -5.19 12.39 -3.20
N VAL A 381 -3.99 12.84 -3.53
CA VAL A 381 -3.77 14.23 -4.00
C VAL A 381 -4.53 14.48 -5.30
N SER A 382 -4.43 13.56 -6.27
CA SER A 382 -5.06 13.73 -7.58
C SER A 382 -6.59 13.67 -7.54
N THR A 383 -7.20 12.89 -6.64
CA THR A 383 -8.66 12.89 -6.48
C THR A 383 -9.16 14.25 -6.00
N PHE A 384 -8.52 14.87 -5.01
CA PHE A 384 -8.85 16.24 -4.58
C PHE A 384 -8.70 17.26 -5.71
N VAL A 385 -7.58 17.23 -6.45
CA VAL A 385 -7.36 18.14 -7.59
C VAL A 385 -8.39 17.89 -8.71
N SER A 386 -8.89 16.66 -8.87
CA SER A 386 -9.89 16.33 -9.90
C SER A 386 -11.23 17.03 -9.69
N TYR A 387 -11.56 17.43 -8.45
CA TYR A 387 -12.78 18.18 -8.16
C TYR A 387 -12.73 19.62 -8.68
N LEU A 388 -11.53 20.15 -8.98
CA LEU A 388 -11.40 21.46 -9.61
C LEU A 388 -12.01 21.42 -11.02
N SER A 389 -12.92 22.34 -11.28
CA SER A 389 -13.54 22.46 -12.59
C SER A 389 -12.63 23.17 -13.58
N TYR A 390 -12.79 22.80 -14.84
CA TYR A 390 -12.15 23.46 -15.96
C TYR A 390 -13.19 24.25 -16.73
N SER A 391 -13.06 25.57 -16.68
CA SER A 391 -13.98 26.53 -17.29
C SER A 391 -13.29 27.27 -18.42
N GLN A 392 -14.01 27.47 -19.51
CA GLN A 392 -13.56 28.19 -20.71
C GLN A 392 -14.59 29.24 -21.07
N VAL A 393 -14.10 30.41 -21.46
CA VAL A 393 -14.90 31.54 -21.92
C VAL A 393 -14.34 32.00 -23.26
N TRP A 394 -15.24 32.28 -24.18
CA TRP A 394 -14.96 32.84 -25.49
C TRP A 394 -15.75 34.13 -25.64
N ILE A 395 -15.08 35.18 -26.09
CA ILE A 395 -15.70 36.47 -26.29
C ILE A 395 -15.30 36.97 -27.67
N TYR A 396 -16.29 37.36 -28.47
CA TYR A 396 -16.08 37.98 -29.76
C TYR A 396 -16.60 39.41 -29.72
N ILE A 397 -15.74 40.36 -30.05
CA ILE A 397 -16.03 41.79 -30.06
C ILE A 397 -16.40 42.18 -31.50
N ALA A 398 -17.69 42.35 -31.76
CA ALA A 398 -18.18 42.98 -32.99
C ALA A 398 -18.26 44.50 -32.80
N VAL A 399 -18.52 45.24 -33.88
CA VAL A 399 -18.58 46.72 -33.87
C VAL A 399 -19.61 47.24 -32.88
N ASP A 400 -20.78 46.59 -32.80
CA ASP A 400 -21.91 47.04 -31.95
C ASP A 400 -22.36 45.99 -30.90
N SER A 401 -21.67 44.85 -30.80
CA SER A 401 -22.08 43.78 -29.89
C SER A 401 -20.91 42.97 -29.36
N LEU A 402 -21.08 42.49 -28.12
CA LEU A 402 -20.19 41.54 -27.49
C LEU A 402 -20.91 40.18 -27.44
N GLU A 403 -20.35 39.18 -28.12
CA GLU A 403 -20.86 37.81 -28.07
C GLU A 403 -20.08 37.03 -27.03
N PHE A 404 -20.77 36.55 -26.00
CA PHE A 404 -20.19 35.74 -24.93
C PHE A 404 -20.63 34.28 -25.07
N ALA A 405 -19.66 33.36 -25.03
CA ALA A 405 -19.92 31.92 -24.97
C ALA A 405 -19.06 31.28 -23.88
N GLY A 406 -19.66 30.37 -23.11
CA GLY A 406 -18.98 29.69 -22.00
C GLY A 406 -19.12 28.17 -22.06
N SER A 407 -18.17 27.46 -21.45
CA SER A 407 -18.33 26.03 -21.15
C SER A 407 -17.57 25.64 -19.89
N THR A 408 -18.11 24.70 -19.13
CA THR A 408 -17.46 24.08 -17.97
C THR A 408 -17.62 22.57 -18.03
N ASN A 409 -16.70 21.83 -17.40
CA ASN A 409 -16.72 20.36 -17.41
C ASN A 409 -17.61 19.74 -16.32
N ARG A 410 -17.84 20.43 -15.19
CA ARG A 410 -18.54 19.87 -14.01
C ARG A 410 -19.37 20.89 -13.27
N SER A 411 -18.78 22.01 -12.85
CA SER A 411 -19.41 22.97 -11.92
C SER A 411 -20.24 24.04 -12.65
N VAL A 412 -21.40 23.66 -13.19
CA VAL A 412 -22.27 24.59 -13.94
C VAL A 412 -22.69 25.79 -13.09
N LEU A 413 -23.17 25.57 -11.87
CA LEU A 413 -23.63 26.64 -10.96
C LEU A 413 -22.51 27.63 -10.58
N PHE A 414 -21.35 27.15 -10.17
CA PHE A 414 -20.20 28.03 -9.87
C PHE A 414 -19.72 28.78 -11.10
N PHE A 415 -19.82 28.18 -12.29
CA PHE A 415 -19.48 28.85 -13.53
C PHE A 415 -20.50 29.95 -13.88
N GLU A 416 -21.80 29.70 -13.68
CA GLU A 416 -22.85 30.72 -13.83
C GLU A 416 -22.63 31.90 -12.87
N GLN A 417 -22.25 31.63 -11.62
CA GLN A 417 -21.85 32.69 -10.68
C GLN A 417 -20.66 33.48 -11.20
N ASP A 418 -19.59 32.82 -11.66
CA ASP A 418 -18.44 33.46 -12.28
C ASP A 418 -18.89 34.36 -13.47
N VAL A 419 -19.79 33.88 -14.34
CA VAL A 419 -20.34 34.67 -15.46
C VAL A 419 -21.10 35.91 -14.99
N VAL A 420 -21.96 35.78 -13.98
CA VAL A 420 -22.69 36.91 -13.39
C VAL A 420 -21.72 37.93 -12.77
N PHE A 421 -20.65 37.48 -12.13
CA PHE A 421 -19.61 38.37 -11.60
C PHE A 421 -18.83 39.06 -12.72
N ILE A 422 -18.50 38.37 -13.82
CA ILE A 422 -17.86 38.98 -15.00
C ILE A 422 -18.73 40.12 -15.52
N ASP A 423 -20.04 39.88 -15.68
CA ASP A 423 -20.99 40.88 -16.18
C ASP A 423 -21.11 42.08 -15.24
N LYS A 424 -21.31 41.85 -13.93
CA LYS A 424 -21.34 42.93 -12.93
C LYS A 424 -20.07 43.77 -12.91
N LEU A 425 -18.91 43.13 -12.99
CA LEU A 425 -17.62 43.81 -13.06
C LEU A 425 -17.48 44.62 -14.36
N TYR A 426 -17.85 44.02 -15.48
CA TYR A 426 -17.81 44.68 -16.79
C TYR A 426 -18.68 45.93 -16.81
N VAL A 427 -19.93 45.84 -16.34
CA VAL A 427 -20.86 46.98 -16.23
C VAL A 427 -20.31 48.05 -15.29
N TYR A 428 -19.77 47.66 -14.12
CA TYR A 428 -19.19 48.60 -13.18
C TYR A 428 -18.05 49.43 -13.80
N TYR A 429 -17.10 48.80 -14.48
CA TYR A 429 -15.98 49.51 -15.12
C TYR A 429 -16.38 50.29 -16.37
N LEU A 430 -17.45 49.87 -17.05
CA LEU A 430 -17.98 50.58 -18.21
C LEU A 430 -18.62 51.92 -17.82
N TYR A 431 -19.32 51.99 -16.68
CA TYR A 431 -20.06 53.20 -16.27
C TYR A 431 -19.33 54.07 -15.24
N TYR A 432 -18.52 53.52 -14.33
CA TYR A 432 -18.05 54.27 -13.15
C TYR A 432 -16.56 54.64 -13.11
N LEU A 433 -15.69 54.10 -13.99
CA LEU A 433 -14.23 54.22 -13.79
C LEU A 433 -13.37 54.35 -15.07
N PRO A 434 -13.63 55.31 -15.99
CA PRO A 434 -12.87 55.43 -17.25
C PRO A 434 -11.38 55.83 -17.08
N SER A 435 -10.99 56.49 -15.99
CA SER A 435 -9.64 57.09 -15.85
C SER A 435 -8.50 56.09 -15.56
N HIS A 436 -8.73 55.07 -14.72
CA HIS A 436 -7.70 54.08 -14.38
C HIS A 436 -7.47 53.02 -15.48
N ILE A 437 -8.45 52.81 -16.36
CA ILE A 437 -8.40 51.83 -17.46
C ILE A 437 -7.47 52.30 -18.58
N CYS A 438 -7.27 53.62 -18.72
CA CYS A 438 -6.39 54.22 -19.73
C CYS A 438 -4.92 53.77 -19.59
N LEU A 439 -4.47 53.53 -18.35
CA LEU A 439 -3.11 53.04 -18.05
C LEU A 439 -2.94 51.56 -18.42
N LEU A 440 -3.98 50.76 -18.21
CA LEU A 440 -3.99 49.32 -18.54
C LEU A 440 -4.11 49.09 -20.05
N ASP A 441 -4.86 49.95 -20.76
CA ASP A 441 -4.96 49.93 -22.23
C ASP A 441 -3.63 50.27 -22.91
N LYS A 442 -2.85 51.20 -22.34
CA LYS A 442 -1.47 51.48 -22.80
C LYS A 442 -0.49 50.32 -22.62
N THR A 443 -0.74 49.43 -21.64
CA THR A 443 0.09 48.24 -21.41
C THR A 443 -0.36 46.99 -22.19
N LEU A 444 -1.60 46.98 -22.70
CA LEU A 444 -2.19 45.86 -23.43
C LEU A 444 -2.20 46.04 -24.96
N ARG A 445 -1.90 47.25 -25.46
CA ARG A 445 -1.49 47.51 -26.84
C ARG A 445 -0.02 47.16 -27.02
#